data_AF-A0A519SQV8-F1
#
_entry.id   AF-A0A519SQV8-F1
#
_cell.length_a   1.000
_cell.length_b   1.000
_cell.length_c   1.000
_cell.angle_alpha   90.00
_cell.angle_beta   90.00
_cell.angle_gamma   90.00
#
_symmetry.space_group_name_H-M   'P 1'
#
loop_
_entity.id
_entity.type
_entity.pdbx_description
1 polymer ?
#
loop_
_entity_poly.entity_id
_entity_poly.type
_entity_poly.pdbx_seq_one_letter_code
_entity_poly.pdbx_strand_id
1 'polypeptide(L)'
;MKRFPTRVLPLFLLALSAFAHPAASAADPEWVKQVGAQTMPTAKATFAATAYGAVGDGKTLNTQALQKAIDAAAKKGGIVTLTPGQYLTGALFL
;
A
#
# COMPACT_ATOMS: atom_id res chain seq x y z
N MET A 1 -31.17 -7.19 -77.21
CA MET A 1 -32.00 -6.36 -76.30
C MET A 1 -32.05 -7.03 -74.94
N LYS A 2 -31.30 -6.49 -73.95
CA LYS A 2 -31.57 -6.51 -72.50
C LYS A 2 -30.46 -5.67 -71.85
N ARG A 3 -30.89 -4.67 -71.08
CA ARG A 3 -30.17 -3.47 -70.68
C ARG A 3 -29.40 -3.71 -69.36
N PHE A 4 -28.18 -3.18 -69.22
CA PHE A 4 -27.53 -2.87 -67.92
C PHE A 4 -28.33 -1.76 -67.20
N PRO A 5 -28.40 -1.66 -65.85
CA PRO A 5 -27.26 -1.20 -65.00
C PRO A 5 -27.18 -1.83 -63.58
N THR A 6 -25.99 -2.01 -63.00
CA THR A 6 -25.30 -1.10 -62.05
C THR A 6 -26.10 -0.74 -60.77
N ARG A 7 -25.60 -1.25 -59.64
CA ARG A 7 -25.74 -0.75 -58.25
C ARG A 7 -27.16 -0.59 -57.66
N VAL A 8 -27.59 -1.61 -56.91
CA VAL A 8 -28.55 -1.50 -55.80
C VAL A 8 -27.80 -1.94 -54.53
N LEU A 9 -27.10 -1.00 -53.91
CA LEU A 9 -27.43 -0.38 -52.62
C LEU A 9 -27.13 -1.32 -51.41
N PRO A 10 -26.13 -0.99 -50.57
CA PRO A 10 -25.62 -1.84 -49.50
C PRO A 10 -26.58 -1.78 -48.31
N LEU A 11 -27.26 -2.89 -47.98
CA LEU A 11 -28.11 -2.93 -46.80
C LEU A 11 -28.22 -4.34 -46.23
N PHE A 12 -27.11 -4.88 -45.72
CA PHE A 12 -27.16 -5.96 -44.74
C PHE A 12 -25.88 -5.95 -43.90
N LEU A 13 -25.65 -4.83 -43.21
CA LEU A 13 -24.51 -4.62 -42.31
C LEU A 13 -24.97 -4.48 -40.86
N LEU A 14 -26.05 -5.18 -40.45
CA LEU A 14 -26.64 -4.90 -39.15
C LEU A 14 -27.45 -6.07 -38.56
N ALA A 15 -26.81 -7.21 -38.31
CA ALA A 15 -27.46 -8.27 -37.52
C ALA A 15 -26.51 -9.27 -36.83
N LEU A 16 -25.26 -8.90 -36.48
CA LEU A 16 -24.43 -9.77 -35.62
C LEU A 16 -23.46 -8.96 -34.74
N SER A 17 -23.94 -7.87 -34.15
CA SER A 17 -23.14 -7.06 -33.23
C SER A 17 -23.96 -6.66 -32.01
N ALA A 18 -24.67 -7.61 -31.42
CA ALA A 18 -25.46 -7.35 -30.23
C ALA A 18 -25.27 -8.43 -29.18
N PHE A 19 -24.01 -8.81 -28.86
CA PHE A 19 -23.66 -9.43 -27.57
C PHE A 19 -22.14 -9.41 -27.32
N ALA A 20 -21.43 -8.36 -27.73
CA ALA A 20 -20.15 -8.04 -27.09
C ALA A 20 -20.46 -7.11 -25.91
N HIS A 21 -20.91 -7.69 -24.78
CA HIS A 21 -20.86 -6.94 -23.54
C HIS A 21 -19.38 -6.68 -23.24
N PRO A 22 -18.92 -5.42 -23.12
CA PRO A 22 -17.67 -5.20 -22.41
C PRO A 22 -17.92 -5.77 -21.01
N ALA A 23 -17.20 -6.83 -20.64
CA ALA A 23 -17.13 -7.22 -19.24
C ALA A 23 -16.61 -5.96 -18.53
N ALA A 24 -17.49 -5.28 -17.81
CA ALA A 24 -17.13 -4.12 -17.04
C ALA A 24 -16.14 -4.62 -15.99
N SER A 25 -14.85 -4.48 -16.30
CA SER A 25 -13.79 -4.66 -15.32
C SER A 25 -13.95 -3.47 -14.38
N ALA A 26 -14.71 -3.67 -13.30
CA ALA A 26 -14.77 -2.72 -12.21
C ALA A 26 -13.34 -2.61 -11.70
N ALA A 27 -12.67 -1.51 -12.04
CA ALA A 27 -11.36 -1.22 -11.50
C ALA A 27 -11.44 -1.30 -9.99
N ASP A 28 -10.45 -1.96 -9.37
CA ASP A 28 -10.39 -2.01 -7.92
C ASP A 28 -10.44 -0.58 -7.35
N PRO A 29 -11.24 -0.33 -6.32
CA PRO A 29 -11.23 0.96 -5.64
C PRO A 29 -9.81 1.36 -5.22
N GLU A 30 -9.49 2.66 -5.23
CA GLU A 30 -8.12 3.13 -4.90
C GLU A 30 -7.64 2.67 -3.50
N TRP A 31 -8.58 2.48 -2.57
CA TRP A 31 -8.28 2.01 -1.21
C TRP A 31 -7.73 0.57 -1.17
N VAL A 32 -7.98 -0.25 -2.20
CA VAL A 32 -7.52 -1.66 -2.24
C VAL A 32 -5.99 -1.75 -2.20
N LYS A 33 -5.27 -0.78 -2.77
CA LYS A 33 -3.79 -0.73 -2.70
C LYS A 33 -3.26 -0.35 -1.31
N GLN A 34 -4.10 0.27 -0.48
CA GLN A 34 -3.74 0.71 0.87
C GLN A 34 -4.03 -0.37 1.93
N VAL A 35 -4.81 -1.40 1.58
CA VAL A 35 -5.18 -2.49 2.48
C VAL A 35 -4.50 -3.80 2.07
N GLY A 36 -4.47 -4.76 2.98
CA GLY A 36 -3.85 -6.07 2.75
C GLY A 36 -2.47 -6.22 3.40
N ALA A 37 -1.87 -7.41 3.26
CA ALA A 37 -0.62 -7.75 3.91
C ALA A 37 0.55 -6.91 3.33
N GLN A 38 1.06 -5.99 4.13
CA GLN A 38 2.26 -5.21 3.80
C GLN A 38 3.47 -6.15 3.79
N THR A 39 4.27 -6.11 2.72
CA THR A 39 5.50 -6.91 2.64
C THR A 39 6.53 -6.33 3.62
N MET A 40 6.81 -7.04 4.72
CA MET A 40 7.87 -6.67 5.64
C MET A 40 9.23 -6.83 4.93
N PRO A 41 10.12 -5.83 4.97
CA PRO A 41 11.43 -5.95 4.34
C PRO A 41 12.24 -7.07 4.98
N THR A 42 12.89 -7.89 4.14
CA THR A 42 13.65 -9.09 4.54
C THR A 42 14.84 -8.77 5.45
N ALA A 43 15.39 -7.55 5.36
CA ALA A 43 16.48 -7.10 6.20
C ALA A 43 15.96 -6.66 7.57
N LYS A 44 16.34 -7.37 8.64
CA LYS A 44 16.06 -6.99 10.02
C LYS A 44 16.97 -5.83 10.43
N ALA A 45 16.60 -4.60 10.10
CA ALA A 45 17.27 -3.43 10.65
C ALA A 45 16.98 -3.32 12.16
N THR A 46 18.01 -2.99 12.95
CA THR A 46 17.88 -2.81 14.40
C THR A 46 17.99 -1.35 14.77
N PHE A 47 17.03 -0.87 15.56
CA PHE A 47 16.91 0.50 16.03
C PHE A 47 17.10 0.51 17.55
N ALA A 48 18.33 0.69 18.00
CA ALA A 48 18.60 0.79 19.44
C ALA A 48 18.00 2.08 19.99
N ALA A 49 17.08 1.99 20.96
CA ALA A 49 16.41 3.14 21.55
C ALA A 49 17.39 4.17 22.16
N THR A 50 18.54 3.71 22.66
CA THR A 50 19.62 4.55 23.18
C THR A 50 20.24 5.45 22.11
N ALA A 51 20.30 5.00 20.84
CA ALA A 51 20.75 5.82 19.72
C ALA A 51 19.78 6.97 19.40
N TYR A 52 18.53 6.87 19.87
CA TYR A 52 17.50 7.91 19.76
C TYR A 52 17.35 8.72 21.06
N GLY A 53 18.23 8.51 22.04
CA GLY A 53 18.28 9.26 23.29
C GLY A 53 17.51 8.63 24.46
N ALA A 54 17.10 7.35 24.36
CA ALA A 54 16.43 6.68 25.47
C ALA A 54 17.41 6.34 26.61
N VAL A 55 17.00 6.60 27.84
CA VAL A 55 17.76 6.36 29.07
C VAL A 55 16.95 5.44 30.00
N GLY A 56 17.57 4.33 30.40
CA GLY A 56 16.96 3.26 31.21
C GLY A 56 17.00 3.50 32.73
N ASP A 57 16.90 4.75 33.19
CA ASP A 57 17.04 5.15 34.60
C ASP A 57 15.73 5.14 35.41
N GLY A 58 14.59 4.89 34.76
CA GLY A 58 13.24 4.90 35.35
C GLY A 58 12.68 6.28 35.67
N LYS A 59 13.39 7.36 35.34
CA LYS A 59 13.02 8.75 35.69
C LYS A 59 12.90 9.64 34.47
N THR A 60 13.76 9.44 33.48
CA THR A 60 13.76 10.18 32.23
C THR A 60 12.53 9.82 31.41
N LEU A 61 11.78 10.83 30.95
CA LEU A 61 10.63 10.61 30.07
C LEU A 61 11.13 10.26 28.66
N ASN A 62 11.00 8.99 28.29
CA ASN A 62 11.55 8.42 27.06
C ASN A 62 10.57 8.47 25.86
N THR A 63 9.37 9.01 26.04
CA THR A 63 8.29 8.96 25.02
C THR A 63 8.75 9.44 23.65
N GLN A 64 9.45 10.58 23.56
CA GLN A 64 9.94 11.09 22.27
C GLN A 64 11.07 10.25 21.69
N ALA A 65 12.00 9.75 22.51
CA ALA A 65 13.11 8.93 22.06
C ALA A 65 12.60 7.60 21.47
N LEU A 66 11.64 6.98 22.15
CA LEU A 66 11.02 5.74 21.71
C LEU A 66 10.16 5.96 20.46
N GLN A 67 9.36 7.03 20.40
CA GLN A 67 8.58 7.34 19.20
C GLN A 67 9.48 7.54 17.98
N LYS A 68 10.62 8.26 18.12
CA LYS A 68 11.59 8.42 17.03
C LYS A 68 12.17 7.09 16.55
N ALA A 69 12.47 6.17 17.46
CA ALA A 69 12.96 4.84 17.11
C ALA A 69 11.91 4.04 16.33
N ILE A 70 10.64 4.11 16.74
CA ILE A 70 9.51 3.48 16.06
C ILE A 70 9.30 4.10 14.68
N ASP A 71 9.27 5.43 14.57
CA ASP A 71 9.09 6.14 13.29
C ASP A 71 10.21 5.79 12.29
N ALA A 72 11.43 5.59 12.77
CA ALA A 72 12.56 5.15 11.94
C ALA A 72 12.40 3.68 11.50
N ALA A 73 11.93 2.81 12.40
CA ALA A 73 11.64 1.41 12.10
C ALA A 73 10.46 1.27 11.14
N ALA A 74 9.40 2.08 11.27
CA ALA A 74 8.23 2.06 10.40
C ALA A 74 8.59 2.35 8.93
N LYS A 75 9.55 3.26 8.69
CA LYS A 75 10.00 3.62 7.34
C LYS A 75 10.81 2.55 6.64
N LYS A 76 11.60 1.77 7.38
CA LYS A 76 12.57 0.82 6.83
C LYS A 76 12.21 -0.64 7.11
N GLY A 77 11.19 -0.89 7.92
CA GLY A 77 10.97 -2.12 8.67
C GLY A 77 12.11 -2.41 9.66
N GLY A 78 11.83 -3.15 10.72
CA GLY A 78 12.86 -3.59 11.66
C GLY A 78 12.39 -3.75 13.10
N ILE A 79 13.36 -3.86 14.00
CA ILE A 79 13.15 -4.13 15.42
C ILE A 79 13.73 -2.99 16.24
N VAL A 80 12.91 -2.38 17.09
CA VAL A 80 13.36 -1.43 18.12
C VAL A 80 13.87 -2.24 19.32
N THR A 81 15.09 -1.96 19.77
CA THR A 81 15.71 -2.67 20.89
C THR A 81 15.95 -1.74 22.08
N LEU A 82 15.72 -2.25 23.28
CA LEU A 82 15.97 -1.56 24.53
C LEU A 82 17.06 -2.33 25.29
N THR A 83 18.04 -1.61 25.83
CA THR A 83 18.98 -2.19 26.78
C THR A 83 18.27 -2.47 28.10
N PRO A 84 18.78 -3.39 28.95
CA PRO A 84 18.22 -3.60 30.28
C PRO A 84 18.13 -2.28 31.07
N GLY A 85 16.96 -2.01 31.64
CA GLY A 85 16.71 -0.76 32.37
C GLY A 85 15.21 -0.50 32.52
N GLN A 86 14.88 0.59 33.22
CA GLN A 86 13.50 1.05 33.38
C GLN A 86 13.28 2.28 32.50
N TYR A 87 12.25 2.27 31.68
CA TYR A 87 11.96 3.36 30.74
C TYR A 87 10.60 3.96 31.06
N LEU A 88 10.60 5.15 31.66
CA LEU A 88 9.37 5.90 31.87
C LEU A 88 8.87 6.41 30.52
N THR A 89 7.64 6.03 30.13
CA THR A 89 7.03 6.43 28.85
C THR A 89 5.53 6.66 29.01
N GLY A 90 4.99 7.54 28.17
CA GLY A 90 3.55 7.63 27.91
C GLY A 90 3.12 6.68 26.79
N ALA A 91 2.02 7.03 26.13
CA ALA A 91 1.53 6.30 24.96
C ALA A 91 2.53 6.32 23.80
N LEU A 92 2.59 5.21 23.06
CA LEU A 92 3.40 5.03 21.85
C LEU A 92 2.48 4.54 20.72
N PHE A 93 2.81 4.95 19.51
CA PHE A 93 2.04 4.63 18.30
C PHE A 93 2.93 3.88 17.31
N LEU A 94 2.41 2.78 16.77
CA LEU A 94 3.08 1.88 15.82
C LEU A 94 2.71 2.19 14.38
#